data_AF-A0A4U7EUM6-F1
#
_entry.id   AF-A0A4U7EUM6-F1
#
_cell.length_a   1.000
_cell.length_b   1.000
_cell.length_c   1.000
_cell.angle_alpha   90.00
_cell.angle_beta   90.00
_cell.angle_gamma   90.00
#
_symmetry.space_group_name_H-M   'P 1'
#
loop_
_entity.id
_entity.type
_entity.pdbx_description
1 polymer ?
#
loop_
_entity_poly.entity_id
_entity_poly.type
_entity_poly.pdbx_seq_one_letter_code
_entity_poly.pdbx_strand_id
1 'polypeptide(L)'
;AFDPLGLSVNAHELTILVAAVGLMLAMHGMLQHTKLGTAMRAMADNKDLALITGIPAERVVTATWIIGGGLAGASGYLYVLLRGTIQFDFGWLLLLLIFAAVILGGIGSVYGAIVGGLVIGVVFTTSTIWIPSDFNQAAAFAV
;
A
#
# COMPACT_ATOMS: atom_id res chain seq x y z
N ALA A 1 -9.22 9.84 -28.35
CA ALA A 1 -8.43 10.07 -29.57
C ALA A 1 -7.37 9.00 -29.61
N PHE A 2 -7.20 8.33 -30.76
CA PHE A 2 -6.30 7.19 -30.93
C PHE A 2 -4.89 7.69 -31.28
N ASP A 3 -3.87 7.26 -30.53
CA ASP A 3 -2.45 7.51 -30.81
C ASP A 3 -1.78 6.27 -31.45
N PRO A 4 -0.74 6.43 -32.29
CA PRO A 4 -0.29 5.45 -33.30
C PRO A 4 0.51 4.25 -32.75
N LEU A 5 0.55 4.07 -31.42
CA LEU A 5 1.34 3.06 -30.71
C LEU A 5 0.52 1.87 -30.17
N GLY A 6 -0.80 1.83 -30.42
CA GLY A 6 -1.67 0.77 -29.92
C GLY A 6 -1.88 0.78 -28.39
N LEU A 7 -1.34 1.79 -27.70
CA LEU A 7 -1.54 2.01 -26.27
C LEU A 7 -2.76 2.91 -26.07
N SER A 8 -3.95 2.31 -25.95
CA SER A 8 -5.12 3.03 -25.45
C SER A 8 -4.96 3.23 -23.95
N VAL A 9 -4.16 4.22 -23.53
CA VAL A 9 -4.03 4.57 -22.11
C VAL A 9 -5.37 5.13 -21.66
N ASN A 10 -6.07 4.41 -20.79
CA ASN A 10 -7.33 4.89 -20.23
C ASN A 10 -7.01 6.02 -19.25
N ALA A 11 -7.76 7.12 -19.30
CA ALA A 11 -7.57 8.24 -18.38
C ALA A 11 -7.62 7.81 -16.90
N HIS A 12 -8.41 6.77 -16.58
CA HIS A 12 -8.50 6.19 -15.24
C HIS A 12 -7.21 5.48 -14.82
N GLU A 13 -6.55 4.74 -15.71
CA GLU A 13 -5.30 4.03 -15.39
C GLU A 13 -4.17 5.03 -15.12
N LEU A 14 -4.11 6.11 -15.91
CA LEU A 14 -3.13 7.16 -15.71
C LEU A 14 -3.35 7.90 -14.39
N THR A 15 -4.60 8.25 -14.04
CA THR A 15 -4.89 8.93 -12.77
C THR A 15 -4.55 8.06 -11.57
N ILE A 16 -4.83 6.75 -11.65
CA ILE A 16 -4.48 5.80 -10.58
C ILE A 16 -2.96 5.72 -10.40
N LEU A 17 -2.21 5.59 -11.49
CA LEU A 17 -0.75 5.51 -11.45
C LEU A 17 -0.16 6.78 -10.81
N VAL A 18 -0.58 7.96 -11.28
CA VAL A 18 -0.11 9.25 -10.76
C VAL A 18 -0.46 9.43 -9.29
N ALA A 19 -1.69 9.09 -8.90
CA ALA A 19 -2.13 9.19 -7.51
C ALA A 19 -1.39 8.21 -6.59
N ALA A 20 -1.21 6.96 -7.02
CA ALA A 20 -0.47 5.96 -6.25
C ALA A 20 1.00 6.39 -6.03
N VAL A 21 1.68 6.81 -7.10
CA VAL A 21 3.05 7.34 -7.01
C VAL A 21 3.10 8.60 -6.15
N GLY A 22 2.14 9.51 -6.30
CA GLY A 22 2.04 10.71 -5.48
C GLY A 22 1.88 10.40 -3.98
N LEU A 23 1.01 9.44 -3.63
CA LEU A 23 0.83 9.00 -2.25
C LEU A 23 2.08 8.32 -1.69
N MET A 24 2.77 7.50 -2.49
CA MET A 24 4.04 6.88 -2.09
C MET A 24 5.11 7.94 -1.81
N LEU A 25 5.27 8.93 -2.70
CA LEU A 25 6.23 10.02 -2.52
C LEU A 25 5.86 10.92 -1.35
N ALA A 26 4.57 11.20 -1.15
CA ALA A 26 4.09 11.96 0.00
C ALA A 26 4.37 11.24 1.33
N MET A 27 4.11 9.92 1.39
CA MET A 27 4.40 9.11 2.57
C MET A 27 5.91 9.03 2.83
N HIS A 28 6.70 8.82 1.79
CA HIS A 28 8.16 8.86 1.86
C HIS A 28 8.66 10.20 2.41
N GLY A 29 8.20 11.32 1.84
CA GLY A 29 8.58 12.66 2.27
C GLY A 29 8.17 12.95 3.71
N MET A 30 6.95 12.54 4.09
CA MET A 30 6.47 12.65 5.48
C MET A 30 7.38 11.88 6.45
N LEU A 31 7.74 10.65 6.12
CA LEU A 31 8.59 9.82 6.99
C LEU A 31 10.02 10.33 7.09
N GLN A 32 10.61 10.81 5.98
CA GLN A 32 12.01 11.21 5.94
C GLN A 32 12.26 12.65 6.38
N HIS A 33 11.39 13.58 6.02
CA HIS A 33 11.65 15.01 6.18
C HIS A 33 10.89 15.68 7.33
N THR A 34 9.98 14.97 8.02
CA THR A 34 9.21 15.58 9.11
C THR A 34 9.62 15.10 10.50
N LYS A 35 9.36 15.95 11.51
CA LYS A 35 9.54 15.61 12.93
C LYS A 35 8.68 14.42 13.35
N LEU A 36 7.47 14.32 12.78
CA LEU A 36 6.55 13.21 13.02
C LEU A 36 7.12 11.90 12.48
N GLY A 37 7.65 11.89 11.26
CA GLY A 37 8.34 10.74 10.68
C GLY A 37 9.60 10.32 11.45
N THR A 38 10.33 11.29 11.99
CA THR A 38 11.49 11.02 12.87
C THR A 38 11.05 10.37 14.18
N ALA A 39 9.98 10.89 14.82
CA ALA A 39 9.42 10.31 16.02
C ALA A 39 8.86 8.89 15.80
N MET A 40 8.22 8.63 14.66
CA MET A 40 7.74 7.30 14.27
C MET A 40 8.89 6.30 14.15
N ARG A 41 9.99 6.68 13.46
CA ARG A 41 11.17 5.81 13.31
C ARG A 41 11.86 5.55 14.65
N ALA A 42 12.06 6.58 15.47
CA ALA A 42 12.64 6.41 16.81
C ALA A 42 11.81 5.47 17.70
N MET A 43 10.48 5.58 17.66
CA MET A 43 9.57 4.69 18.39
C MET A 43 9.60 3.25 17.85
N ALA A 44 9.83 3.06 16.55
CA ALA A 44 9.96 1.74 15.93
C ALA A 44 11.30 1.06 16.25
N ASP A 45 12.38 1.84 16.36
CA ASP A 45 13.71 1.33 16.69
C ASP A 45 13.80 0.92 18.18
N ASN A 46 13.44 1.83 19.10
CA ASN A 46 13.40 1.55 20.53
C ASN A 46 12.37 2.44 21.24
N LYS A 47 11.20 1.86 21.52
CA LYS A 47 10.10 2.53 22.20
C LYS A 47 10.48 3.08 23.58
N ASP A 48 11.21 2.32 24.39
CA ASP A 48 11.53 2.72 25.77
C ASP A 48 12.48 3.91 25.78
N LEU A 49 13.49 3.90 24.91
CA LEU A 49 14.41 5.03 24.75
C LEU A 49 13.68 6.27 24.21
N ALA A 50 12.82 6.08 23.21
CA ALA A 50 12.03 7.17 22.63
C ALA A 50 11.15 7.86 23.69
N LEU A 51 10.53 7.10 24.59
CA LEU A 51 9.75 7.63 25.71
C LEU A 51 10.60 8.45 26.69
N ILE A 52 11.80 7.97 27.03
CA ILE A 52 12.73 8.69 27.94
C ILE A 52 13.19 10.01 27.33
N THR A 53 13.34 10.08 26.00
CA THR A 53 13.70 11.32 25.29
C THR A 53 12.54 12.33 25.15
N GLY A 54 11.36 12.01 25.68
CA GLY A 54 10.19 12.90 25.69
C GLY A 54 9.34 12.85 24.41
N ILE A 55 9.46 11.79 23.59
CA ILE A 55 8.60 11.61 22.42
C ILE A 55 7.16 11.27 22.88
N PRO A 56 6.14 12.04 22.46
CA PRO A 56 4.76 11.80 22.89
C PRO A 56 4.18 10.58 22.16
N ALA A 57 4.29 9.39 22.76
CA ALA A 57 3.87 8.13 22.14
C ALA A 57 2.41 8.12 21.70
N GLU A 58 1.49 8.67 22.50
CA GLU A 58 0.06 8.72 22.17
C GLU A 58 -0.20 9.50 20.87
N ARG A 59 0.51 10.61 20.68
CA ARG A 59 0.41 11.43 19.45
C ARG A 59 0.99 10.70 18.25
N VAL A 60 2.10 9.98 18.42
CA VAL A 60 2.70 9.16 17.36
C VAL A 60 1.75 8.04 16.96
N VAL A 61 1.20 7.28 17.91
CA VAL A 61 0.25 6.19 17.65
C VAL A 61 -1.01 6.71 16.95
N THR A 62 -1.60 7.79 17.46
CA THR A 62 -2.80 8.40 16.86
C THR A 62 -2.52 8.85 15.43
N ALA A 63 -1.38 9.50 15.19
CA ALA A 63 -1.00 9.91 13.85
C ALA A 63 -0.79 8.71 12.90
N THR A 64 -0.15 7.63 13.36
CA THR A 64 0.02 6.41 12.58
C THR A 64 -1.32 5.83 12.16
N TRP A 65 -2.30 5.77 13.06
CA TRP A 65 -3.66 5.29 12.76
C TRP A 65 -4.37 6.19 11.75
N ILE A 66 -4.30 7.51 11.92
CA ILE A 66 -4.92 8.47 10.99
C ILE A 66 -4.31 8.35 9.59
N ILE A 67 -2.98 8.30 9.49
CA ILE A 67 -2.28 8.19 8.21
C ILE A 67 -2.57 6.83 7.56
N GLY A 68 -2.50 5.74 8.32
CA GLY A 68 -2.79 4.39 7.82
C GLY A 68 -4.24 4.27 7.34
N GLY A 69 -5.20 4.74 8.12
CA GLY A 69 -6.61 4.77 7.73
C GLY A 69 -6.88 5.66 6.51
N GLY A 70 -6.22 6.81 6.43
CA GLY A 70 -6.32 7.71 5.28
C GLY A 70 -5.77 7.08 4.00
N LEU A 71 -4.61 6.42 4.07
CA LEU A 71 -4.02 5.69 2.94
C LEU A 71 -4.89 4.49 2.53
N ALA A 72 -5.46 3.76 3.49
CA ALA A 72 -6.40 2.67 3.20
C ALA A 72 -7.66 3.18 2.48
N GLY A 73 -8.23 4.29 2.95
CA GLY A 73 -9.37 4.94 2.29
C GLY A 73 -9.05 5.42 0.88
N ALA A 74 -7.88 6.05 0.68
CA ALA A 74 -7.42 6.47 -0.64
C ALA A 74 -7.24 5.27 -1.59
N SER A 75 -6.64 4.18 -1.11
CA SER A 75 -6.50 2.94 -1.86
C SER A 75 -7.84 2.35 -2.29
N GLY A 76 -8.84 2.35 -1.40
CA GLY A 76 -10.19 1.87 -1.72
C GLY A 76 -10.88 2.73 -2.79
N TYR A 77 -10.74 4.05 -2.70
CA TYR A 77 -11.26 4.96 -3.72
C TYR A 77 -10.62 4.72 -5.10
N LEU A 78 -9.29 4.58 -5.14
CA LEU A 78 -8.55 4.27 -6.38
C LEU A 78 -9.00 2.95 -7.00
N TYR A 79 -9.30 1.94 -6.17
CA TYR A 79 -9.83 0.67 -6.65
C TYR A 79 -11.23 0.80 -7.27
N VAL A 80 -12.14 1.52 -6.62
CA VAL A 80 -13.50 1.78 -7.14
C VAL A 80 -13.43 2.57 -8.45
N LEU A 81 -12.50 3.53 -8.55
CA LEU A 81 -12.30 4.31 -9.77
C LEU A 81 -11.92 3.42 -10.98
N LEU A 82 -11.23 2.30 -10.74
CA LEU A 82 -10.87 1.33 -11.78
C LEU A 82 -11.99 0.35 -12.11
N ARG A 83 -12.63 -0.22 -11.08
CA ARG A 83 -13.58 -1.34 -11.22
C ARG A 83 -15.05 -0.93 -11.26
N GLY A 84 -15.35 0.33 -10.95
CA GLY A 84 -16.71 0.90 -10.89
C GLY A 84 -17.51 0.49 -9.66
N THR A 85 -17.20 -0.64 -9.01
CA THR A 85 -17.90 -1.14 -7.83
C THR A 85 -16.92 -1.77 -6.83
N ILE A 86 -17.37 -1.92 -5.58
CA ILE A 86 -16.66 -2.64 -4.53
C ILE A 86 -17.66 -3.51 -3.77
N GLN A 87 -17.28 -4.74 -3.47
CA GLN A 87 -18.09 -5.63 -2.63
C GLN A 87 -17.74 -5.41 -1.15
N PHE A 88 -18.68 -5.70 -0.26
CA PHE A 88 -18.50 -5.51 1.18
C PHE A 88 -17.36 -6.38 1.76
N ASP A 89 -17.18 -7.58 1.23
CA ASP A 89 -16.17 -8.57 1.66
C ASP A 89 -14.77 -8.32 1.06
N PHE A 90 -14.65 -7.37 0.13
CA PHE A 90 -13.39 -7.09 -0.57
C PHE A 90 -12.24 -6.74 0.38
N GLY A 91 -12.53 -6.02 1.47
CA GLY A 91 -11.52 -5.67 2.48
C GLY A 91 -10.92 -6.89 3.18
N TRP A 92 -11.72 -7.93 3.43
CA TRP A 92 -11.26 -9.17 4.05
C TRP A 92 -10.27 -9.92 3.15
N LEU A 93 -10.60 -10.01 1.85
CA LEU A 93 -9.73 -10.63 0.86
C LEU A 93 -8.44 -9.83 0.67
N LEU A 94 -8.55 -8.50 0.56
CA LEU A 94 -7.39 -7.61 0.41
C LEU A 94 -6.43 -7.70 1.60
N LEU A 95 -6.96 -7.81 2.83
CA LEU A 95 -6.14 -7.87 4.03
C LEU A 95 -5.10 -8.99 3.95
N LEU A 96 -5.55 -10.15 3.47
CA LEU A 96 -4.72 -11.32 3.30
C LEU A 96 -3.60 -11.05 2.26
N LEU A 97 -3.92 -10.48 1.09
CA LEU A 97 -2.90 -10.09 0.10
C LEU A 97 -1.92 -9.02 0.62
N ILE A 98 -2.41 -8.04 1.38
CA ILE A 98 -1.56 -6.98 1.95
C ILE A 98 -0.58 -7.59 2.95
N PHE A 99 -1.02 -8.55 3.78
CA PHE A 99 -0.10 -9.26 4.67
C PHE A 99 0.98 -10.02 3.90
N ALA A 100 0.60 -10.74 2.83
CA ALA A 100 1.58 -11.43 1.97
C ALA A 100 2.60 -10.43 1.41
N ALA A 101 2.14 -9.31 0.86
CA ALA A 101 3.00 -8.26 0.31
C ALA A 101 3.96 -7.66 1.35
N VAL A 102 3.47 -7.37 2.56
CA VAL A 102 4.30 -6.78 3.63
C VAL A 102 5.31 -7.78 4.17
N ILE A 103 4.95 -9.07 4.29
CA ILE A 103 5.86 -10.12 4.73
C ILE A 103 6.94 -10.35 3.68
N LEU A 104 6.56 -10.50 2.41
CA LEU A 104 7.48 -10.63 1.27
C LEU A 104 8.45 -9.43 1.18
N GLY A 105 7.91 -8.22 1.38
CA GLY A 105 8.68 -6.99 1.39
C GLY A 105 9.56 -6.79 2.63
N GLY A 106 9.26 -7.47 3.72
CA GLY A 106 9.91 -7.31 5.02
C GLY A 106 9.14 -6.37 5.97
N ILE A 107 8.77 -6.90 7.14
CA ILE A 107 8.06 -6.17 8.19
C ILE A 107 8.94 -5.02 8.70
N GLY A 108 8.36 -3.82 8.78
CA GLY A 108 9.06 -2.61 9.25
C GLY A 108 9.77 -1.82 8.15
N SER A 109 9.82 -2.32 6.91
CA SER A 109 10.36 -1.60 5.76
C SER A 109 9.24 -1.06 4.85
N VAL A 110 9.12 0.27 4.77
CA VAL A 110 8.12 0.91 3.89
C VAL A 110 8.41 0.63 2.41
N TYR A 111 9.67 0.72 2.00
CA TYR A 111 10.06 0.40 0.61
C TYR A 111 9.90 -1.08 0.31
N GLY A 112 10.20 -1.92 1.29
CA GLY A 112 9.94 -3.35 1.23
C GLY A 112 8.48 -3.64 0.91
N ALA A 113 7.56 -3.06 1.68
CA ALA A 113 6.13 -3.20 1.47
C ALA A 113 5.66 -2.71 0.08
N ILE A 114 6.24 -1.64 -0.46
CA ILE A 114 5.94 -1.15 -1.81
C ILE A 114 6.35 -2.19 -2.87
N VAL A 115 7.58 -2.70 -2.79
CA VAL A 115 8.08 -3.71 -3.73
C VAL A 115 7.29 -5.01 -3.60
N GLY A 116 7.03 -5.47 -2.38
CA GLY A 116 6.21 -6.65 -2.13
C GLY A 116 4.79 -6.50 -2.67
N GLY A 117 4.17 -5.33 -2.51
CA GLY A 117 2.85 -5.03 -3.07
C GLY A 117 2.81 -5.06 -4.59
N LEU A 118 3.85 -4.54 -5.25
CA LEU A 118 3.99 -4.62 -6.71
C LEU A 118 4.14 -6.07 -7.19
N VAL A 119 5.01 -6.86 -6.54
CA VAL A 119 5.22 -8.27 -6.89
C VAL A 119 3.92 -9.06 -6.73
N ILE A 120 3.27 -8.95 -5.57
CA ILE A 120 1.98 -9.62 -5.30
C ILE A 120 0.91 -9.18 -6.31
N GLY A 121 0.84 -7.89 -6.65
CA GLY A 121 -0.11 -7.40 -7.65
C GLY A 121 0.11 -7.99 -9.05
N VAL A 122 1.37 -8.08 -9.50
CA VAL A 122 1.75 -8.67 -10.79
C VAL A 122 1.47 -10.17 -10.81
N VAL A 123 1.80 -10.88 -9.73
CA VAL A 123 1.51 -12.32 -9.58
C VAL A 123 0.01 -12.57 -9.58
N PHE A 124 -0.76 -11.79 -8.82
CA PHE A 124 -2.21 -11.92 -8.75
C PHE A 124 -2.88 -11.70 -10.11
N THR A 125 -2.45 -10.68 -10.87
CA THR A 125 -3.01 -10.40 -12.20
C THR A 125 -2.58 -11.43 -13.23
N THR A 126 -1.31 -11.87 -13.23
CA THR A 126 -0.80 -12.87 -14.18
C THR A 126 -1.34 -14.27 -13.90
N SER A 127 -1.58 -14.61 -12.63
CA SER A 127 -2.16 -15.90 -12.23
C SER A 127 -3.53 -16.14 -12.88
N THR A 128 -4.33 -15.09 -13.11
CA THR A 128 -5.64 -15.20 -13.74
C THR A 128 -5.61 -15.80 -15.16
N ILE A 129 -4.44 -15.77 -15.83
CA ILE A 129 -4.25 -16.29 -17.19
C ILE A 129 -4.09 -17.82 -17.16
N TRP A 130 -3.48 -18.37 -16.10
CA TRP A 130 -3.08 -19.78 -16.03
C TRP A 130 -3.93 -20.60 -15.06
N ILE A 131 -4.50 -19.98 -14.04
CA ILE A 131 -5.19 -20.63 -12.92
C ILE A 131 -6.64 -20.12 -12.84
N PRO A 132 -7.63 -20.99 -12.52
CA PRO A 132 -9.00 -20.55 -12.22
C PRO A 132 -9.04 -19.43 -11.17
N SER A 133 -9.93 -18.46 -11.36
CA SER A 133 -9.92 -17.21 -10.60
C SER A 133 -10.04 -17.37 -9.08
N ASP A 134 -10.62 -18.47 -8.63
CA ASP A 134 -10.83 -18.80 -7.22
C ASP A 134 -9.50 -19.07 -6.48
N PHE A 135 -8.45 -19.49 -7.20
CA PHE A 135 -7.14 -19.83 -6.61
C PHE A 135 -6.11 -18.70 -6.72
N ASN A 136 -6.45 -17.54 -7.28
CA ASN A 136 -5.49 -16.44 -7.47
C ASN A 136 -4.89 -15.93 -6.15
N GLN A 137 -5.64 -16.02 -5.06
CA GLN A 137 -5.14 -15.64 -3.74
C GLN A 137 -4.06 -16.61 -3.26
N ALA A 138 -4.26 -17.92 -3.47
CA ALA A 138 -3.26 -18.93 -3.11
C ALA A 138 -1.95 -18.74 -3.91
N ALA A 139 -2.04 -18.33 -5.17
CA ALA A 139 -0.86 -18.02 -5.98
C ALA A 139 -0.03 -16.86 -5.40
N ALA A 140 -0.68 -15.85 -4.82
CA ALA A 140 0.01 -14.75 -4.16
C ALA A 140 0.78 -15.19 -2.89
N PHE A 141 0.34 -16.25 -2.20
CA PHE A 141 1.06 -16.81 -1.03
C PHE A 141 2.16 -17.79 -1.39
N ALA A 142 2.18 -18.28 -2.62
CA ALA A 142 3.19 -19.25 -3.05
C ALA A 142 4.56 -18.59 -3.31
N VAL A 143 4.60 -17.26 -3.46
CA VAL A 143 5.79 -16.44 -3.71
C VAL A 143 6.23 -15.78 -2.41
#